data_AF-A0A7X9DP39-F1
#
_entry.id   AF-A0A7X9DP39-F1
#
_cell.length_a   1.000
_cell.length_b   1.000
_cell.length_c   1.000
_cell.angle_alpha   90.00
_cell.angle_beta   90.00
_cell.angle_gamma   90.00
#
_symmetry.space_group_name_H-M   'P 1'
#
loop_
_entity.id
_entity.type
_entity.pdbx_description
1 polymer ?
#
loop_
_entity_poly.entity_id
_entity_poly.type
_entity_poly.pdbx_seq_one_letter_code
_entity_poly.pdbx_strand_id
1 'polypeptide(L)'
;MNVSQLASVLIIFQILFSCFPSPAGKTKPSQNFSIASNVYDVGFDPVRLARIDSLCEHAVQKNILPNVVTFVARHGQIVHYKAYGYR
;
A
#
# COMPACT_ATOMS: atom_id res chain seq x y z
N MET A 1 -40.33 40.55 9.68
CA MET A 1 -38.94 40.18 9.34
C MET A 1 -38.73 40.49 7.87
N ASN A 2 -37.79 41.37 7.54
CA ASN A 2 -37.59 41.84 6.16
C ASN A 2 -36.83 40.79 5.34
N VAL A 3 -37.03 40.75 4.03
CA VAL A 3 -36.42 39.76 3.12
C VAL A 3 -34.89 39.72 3.25
N SER A 4 -34.26 40.86 3.51
CA SER A 4 -32.82 40.97 3.77
C SER A 4 -32.35 40.32 5.08
N GLN A 5 -33.19 40.33 6.11
CA GLN A 5 -32.91 39.67 7.40
C GLN A 5 -33.04 38.15 7.26
N LEU A 6 -34.03 37.68 6.50
CA LEU A 6 -34.22 36.26 6.20
C LEU A 6 -33.04 35.69 5.38
N ALA A 7 -32.55 36.44 4.40
CA ALA A 7 -31.37 36.06 3.61
C ALA A 7 -30.10 35.95 4.46
N SER A 8 -29.91 36.89 5.40
CA SER A 8 -28.74 36.90 6.29
C SER A 8 -28.71 35.69 7.23
N VAL A 9 -29.86 35.28 7.77
CA VAL A 9 -29.98 34.08 8.62
C VAL A 9 -29.71 32.80 7.84
N LEU A 10 -30.17 32.72 6.59
CA LEU A 10 -29.93 31.55 5.73
C LEU A 10 -28.44 31.36 5.41
N ILE A 11 -27.71 32.46 5.19
CA ILE A 11 -26.27 32.45 4.91
C ILE A 11 -25.48 31.96 6.14
N ILE A 12 -25.82 32.45 7.34
CA ILE A 12 -25.17 32.03 8.58
C ILE A 12 -25.37 30.53 8.85
N PHE A 13 -26.56 30.00 8.56
CA PHE A 13 -26.88 28.58 8.72
C PHE A 13 -26.06 27.67 7.77
N GLN A 14 -25.81 28.12 6.53
CA GLN A 14 -25.00 27.38 5.55
C GLN A 14 -23.50 27.33 5.93
N ILE A 15 -22.98 28.41 6.54
CA ILE A 15 -21.59 28.47 7.02
C ILE A 15 -21.39 27.57 8.25
N LEU A 16 -22.41 27.43 9.11
CA LEU A 16 -22.35 26.55 10.27
C LEU A 16 -22.39 25.05 9.91
N PHE A 17 -23.02 24.68 8.79
CA PHE A 17 -23.17 23.27 8.39
C PHE A 17 -21.95 22.72 7.60
N SER A 18 -21.03 23.56 7.14
CA SER A 18 -19.89 23.15 6.31
C SER A 18 -18.67 22.69 7.11
N CYS A 19 -18.72 22.74 8.45
CA CYS A 19 -17.65 22.29 9.35
C CYS A 19 -18.03 21.01 10.13
N PHE A 20 -18.73 20.07 9.51
CA PHE A 20 -18.86 18.73 10.09
C PHE A 20 -17.62 17.91 9.69
N PRO A 21 -16.71 17.58 10.64
CA PRO A 21 -15.65 16.64 10.36
C PRO A 21 -16.30 15.32 9.97
N SER A 22 -16.01 14.85 8.76
CA SER A 22 -16.43 13.52 8.32
C SER A 22 -15.93 12.51 9.35
N PRO A 23 -16.75 11.55 9.82
CA PRO A 23 -16.25 10.51 10.70
C PRO A 23 -15.15 9.77 9.96
N ALA A 24 -13.91 9.88 10.47
CA ALA A 24 -12.78 9.12 9.96
C ALA A 24 -13.19 7.64 9.98
N GLY A 25 -13.41 7.06 8.80
CA GLY A 25 -13.70 5.63 8.68
C GLY A 25 -12.58 4.85 9.38
N LYS A 26 -12.94 3.80 10.12
CA LYS A 26 -11.96 2.94 10.81
C LYS A 26 -10.95 2.42 9.78
N THR A 27 -9.76 3.01 9.74
CA THR A 27 -8.67 2.52 8.91
C THR A 27 -8.17 1.23 9.52
N LYS A 28 -8.10 0.16 8.73
CA LYS A 28 -7.45 -1.06 9.18
C LYS A 28 -5.99 -0.71 9.51
N PRO A 29 -5.44 -1.17 10.65
CA PRO A 29 -4.05 -0.88 11.00
C PRO A 29 -3.12 -1.36 9.89
N SER A 30 -1.99 -0.67 9.69
CA SER A 30 -1.00 -1.11 8.71
C SER A 30 -0.54 -2.52 9.04
N GLN A 31 -0.36 -3.33 8.01
CA GLN A 31 0.10 -4.71 8.17
C GLN A 31 1.57 -4.65 8.60
N ASN A 32 1.86 -5.17 9.79
CA ASN A 32 3.22 -5.32 10.29
C ASN A 32 3.82 -6.61 9.73
N PHE A 33 4.99 -6.50 9.10
CA PHE A 33 5.72 -7.63 8.55
C PHE A 33 7.05 -7.82 9.27
N SER A 34 7.38 -9.06 9.58
CA SER A 34 8.71 -9.47 10.06
C SER A 34 9.47 -10.18 8.93
N ILE A 35 10.79 -10.30 9.01
CA ILE A 35 11.55 -11.11 8.04
C ILE A 35 11.57 -12.55 8.54
N ALA A 36 11.30 -13.51 7.64
CA ALA A 36 11.40 -14.93 7.95
C ALA A 36 12.86 -15.30 8.26
N SER A 37 13.11 -15.93 9.42
CA SER A 37 14.43 -16.47 9.76
C SER A 37 14.80 -17.68 8.90
N ASN A 38 13.81 -18.52 8.62
CA ASN A 38 13.93 -19.70 7.77
C ASN A 38 12.69 -19.82 6.88
N VAL A 39 12.92 -19.90 5.58
CA VAL A 39 11.88 -19.85 4.55
C VAL A 39 11.10 -21.18 4.47
N TYR A 40 11.72 -22.30 4.87
CA TYR A 40 11.05 -23.60 4.98
C TYR A 40 9.93 -23.60 6.01
N ASP A 41 10.14 -22.93 7.15
CA ASP A 41 9.16 -22.86 8.24
C ASP A 41 7.92 -22.06 7.83
N VAL A 42 8.08 -21.14 6.87
CA VAL A 42 6.99 -20.39 6.24
C VAL A 42 6.39 -21.15 5.05
N GLY A 43 6.84 -22.37 4.78
CA GLY A 43 6.30 -23.26 3.73
C GLY A 43 6.78 -22.94 2.31
N PHE A 44 7.97 -22.38 2.16
CA PHE A 44 8.61 -22.19 0.87
C PHE A 44 9.88 -23.04 0.76
N ASP A 45 10.11 -23.55 -0.45
CA ASP A 45 11.38 -24.18 -0.81
C ASP A 45 12.33 -23.08 -1.34
N PRO A 46 13.51 -22.87 -0.73
CA PRO A 46 14.45 -21.83 -1.14
C PRO A 46 14.99 -22.04 -2.55
N VAL A 47 15.12 -23.29 -3.03
CA VAL A 47 15.54 -23.59 -4.41
C VAL A 47 14.47 -23.14 -5.40
N ARG A 48 13.19 -23.32 -5.05
CA ARG A 48 12.08 -22.80 -5.87
C ARG A 48 11.99 -21.29 -5.78
N LEU A 49 12.21 -20.71 -4.60
CA LEU A 49 12.16 -19.27 -4.40
C LEU A 49 13.25 -18.55 -5.20
N ALA A 50 14.45 -19.14 -5.30
CA ALA A 50 15.55 -18.64 -6.11
C ALA A 50 15.23 -18.54 -7.62
N ARG A 51 14.20 -19.25 -8.10
CA ARG A 51 13.74 -19.10 -9.49
C ARG A 51 13.15 -17.72 -9.76
N ILE A 52 12.64 -17.03 -8.73
CA ILE A 52 12.20 -15.64 -8.85
C ILE A 52 13.40 -14.77 -9.21
N ASP A 53 14.55 -14.96 -8.56
CA ASP A 53 15.77 -14.24 -8.88
C ASP A 53 16.19 -14.47 -10.33
N SER A 54 16.29 -15.72 -10.75
CA SER A 54 16.70 -16.05 -12.12
C SER A 54 15.75 -15.47 -13.17
N LEU A 55 14.44 -15.51 -12.92
CA LEU A 55 13.43 -14.97 -13.83
C LEU A 55 13.54 -13.44 -13.94
N CYS A 56 13.61 -12.74 -12.81
CA CYS A 56 13.68 -11.29 -12.78
C CYS A 56 15.01 -10.77 -13.37
N GLU A 57 16.13 -11.40 -13.04
CA GLU A 57 17.44 -11.07 -13.62
C GLU A 57 17.44 -11.29 -15.13
N HIS A 58 16.90 -12.41 -15.61
CA HIS A 58 16.79 -12.68 -17.04
C HIS A 58 15.90 -11.64 -17.75
N ALA A 59 14.76 -11.25 -17.16
CA ALA A 59 13.87 -10.25 -17.74
C ALA A 59 14.55 -8.88 -17.90
N VAL A 60 15.35 -8.48 -16.91
CA VAL A 60 16.14 -7.23 -16.96
C VAL A 60 17.25 -7.34 -18.00
N GLN A 61 18.04 -8.42 -17.98
CA GLN A 61 19.16 -8.63 -18.91
C GLN A 61 18.71 -8.66 -20.38
N LYS A 62 17.51 -9.17 -20.65
CA LYS A 62 16.92 -9.22 -22.00
C LYS A 62 16.24 -7.92 -22.42
N ASN A 63 16.34 -6.85 -21.61
CA ASN A 63 15.64 -5.59 -21.82
C ASN A 63 14.12 -5.76 -21.99
N ILE A 64 13.54 -6.82 -21.39
CA ILE A 64 12.08 -7.06 -21.41
C ILE A 64 11.42 -6.12 -20.39
N LEU A 65 12.03 -5.99 -19.22
CA LEU A 65 11.61 -5.05 -18.19
C LEU A 65 12.80 -4.18 -17.79
N PRO A 66 12.63 -2.86 -17.65
CA PRO A 66 13.73 -1.98 -17.26
C PRO A 66 14.16 -2.24 -15.81
N ASN A 67 13.19 -2.37 -14.90
CA ASN A 67 13.39 -2.58 -13.46
C ASN A 67 12.28 -3.46 -12.88
N VAL A 68 12.59 -4.22 -11.83
CA VAL A 68 11.62 -5.10 -11.13
C VAL A 68 11.85 -5.03 -9.63
N VAL A 69 10.77 -4.95 -8.84
CA VAL A 69 10.82 -5.13 -7.39
C VAL A 69 9.88 -6.25 -7.01
N THR A 70 10.37 -7.15 -6.17
CA THR A 70 9.63 -8.32 -5.68
C THR A 70 9.43 -8.19 -4.19
N PHE A 71 8.21 -8.46 -3.71
CA PHE A 71 7.85 -8.53 -2.30
C PHE A 71 6.92 -9.71 -2.09
N VAL A 72 7.43 -10.76 -1.44
CA VAL A 72 6.70 -11.98 -1.16
C VAL A 72 6.67 -12.17 0.35
N ALA A 73 5.46 -12.28 0.89
CA ALA A 73 5.24 -12.51 2.31
C ALA A 73 4.14 -13.54 2.53
N ARG A 74 4.28 -14.35 3.59
CA ARG A 74 3.28 -15.32 4.04
C ARG A 74 3.24 -15.33 5.57
N HIS A 75 2.04 -15.39 6.13
CA HIS A 75 1.81 -15.34 7.59
C HIS A 75 2.49 -14.14 8.28
N GLY A 76 2.48 -12.97 7.62
CA GLY A 76 3.12 -11.75 8.16
C GLY A 76 4.65 -11.80 8.14
N GLN A 77 5.26 -12.78 7.46
CA GLN A 77 6.70 -12.93 7.33
C GLN A 77 7.13 -12.73 5.88
N ILE A 78 8.11 -11.87 5.65
CA ILE A 78 8.73 -11.60 4.35
C ILE A 78 9.69 -12.75 4.07
N VAL A 79 9.46 -13.44 2.95
CA VAL A 79 10.28 -14.57 2.51
C VAL A 79 11.19 -14.19 1.33
N HIS A 80 10.81 -13.19 0.55
CA HIS A 80 11.63 -12.66 -0.55
C HIS A 80 11.35 -11.17 -0.75
N TYR A 81 12.39 -10.34 -0.72
CA TYR A 81 12.30 -8.91 -0.98
C TYR A 81 13.57 -8.42 -1.67
N LYS A 82 13.50 -8.13 -2.97
CA LYS A 82 14.65 -7.73 -3.78
C LYS A 82 14.23 -6.84 -4.94
N ALA A 83 15.14 -5.96 -5.33
CA ALA A 83 15.06 -5.12 -6.52
C ALA A 83 16.09 -5.57 -7.56
N TYR A 84 15.73 -5.46 -8.84
CA TYR A 84 16.54 -5.81 -10.01
C TYR A 84 16.51 -4.65 -11.02
N GLY A 85 17.61 -4.48 -11.75
CA GLY A 85 17.79 -3.38 -12.69
C GLY A 85 18.58 -2.21 -12.08
N TYR A 86 18.47 -1.05 -12.71
CA TYR A 86 19.22 0.16 -12.35
C TYR A 86 18.31 1.17 -11.66
N ARG A 87 18.86 1.84 -10.64
CA ARG A 87 18.19 2.96 -9.97
C ARG A 87 18.30 4.24 -10.79
#